data_AF-A0A7W1L0B7-F1
#
_entry.id   AF-A0A7W1L0B7-F1
#
_cell.length_a   1.000
_cell.length_b   1.000
_cell.length_c   1.000
_cell.angle_alpha   90.00
_cell.angle_beta   90.00
_cell.angle_gamma   90.00
#
_symmetry.space_group_name_H-M   'P 1'
#
loop_
_entity.id
_entity.type
_entity.pdbx_description
1 polymer ?
#
loop_
_entity_poly.entity_id
_entity_poly.type
_entity_poly.pdbx_seq_one_letter_code
_entity_poly.pdbx_strand_id
1 'polypeptide(L)'
;MSPLIEPLPNFQLPDKFQRSESWLVGGLGSNVIMSRTLSGGESWTDNSAPSGGIIFMRDGQAEKPTKEQMEQMQKRQTGQMRAEFARYMLVLLLNAPNDFNVQYNYAGEAVAEDGRADVIDASGAAGFAARLFLNKETHLPLMLSYRAPKMRMMTVSRSIGHQGGADAVKEARDKMSKETPPSGKAEEVEYQMRFEDYRKVGSLLLPHRITQSMNGELNEEWEITSYEINPQFKADKFQKK
;
A
#
# COMPACT_ATOMS: atom_id res chain seq x y z
N MET A 1 -19.83 -10.65 -48.64
CA MET A 1 -19.98 -11.12 -47.25
C MET A 1 -18.85 -10.49 -46.45
N SER A 2 -19.14 -9.43 -45.68
CA SER A 2 -18.14 -8.86 -44.76
C SER A 2 -18.10 -9.74 -43.50
N PRO A 3 -16.92 -10.07 -42.97
CA PRO A 3 -16.82 -10.83 -41.74
C PRO A 3 -17.36 -9.99 -40.59
N LEU A 4 -18.31 -10.55 -39.83
CA LEU A 4 -18.74 -10.04 -38.53
C LEU A 4 -17.53 -10.09 -37.60
N ILE A 5 -16.91 -8.94 -37.38
CA ILE A 5 -15.91 -8.77 -36.32
C ILE A 5 -16.71 -8.75 -35.02
N GLU A 6 -16.70 -9.86 -34.29
CA GLU A 6 -17.28 -9.89 -32.95
C GLU A 6 -16.58 -8.82 -32.08
N PRO A 7 -17.32 -8.02 -31.32
CA PRO A 7 -16.72 -7.02 -30.45
C PRO A 7 -15.84 -7.72 -29.43
N LEU A 8 -14.58 -7.29 -29.33
CA LEU A 8 -13.66 -7.76 -28.29
C LEU A 8 -14.32 -7.58 -26.92
N PRO A 9 -14.20 -8.57 -26.01
CA PRO A 9 -14.75 -8.45 -24.66
C PRO A 9 -14.18 -7.22 -23.95
N ASN A 10 -15.07 -6.37 -23.43
CA ASN A 10 -14.70 -5.21 -22.63
C ASN A 10 -14.44 -5.63 -21.18
N PHE A 11 -13.18 -5.70 -20.78
CA PHE A 11 -12.79 -5.97 -19.39
C PHE A 11 -12.75 -4.66 -18.61
N GLN A 12 -13.69 -4.49 -17.67
CA GLN A 12 -13.61 -3.40 -16.69
C GLN A 12 -12.70 -3.83 -15.55
N LEU A 13 -11.65 -3.04 -15.30
CA LEU A 13 -10.79 -3.21 -14.15
C LEU A 13 -11.35 -2.43 -12.95
N PRO A 14 -11.05 -2.85 -11.71
CA PRO A 14 -11.42 -2.10 -10.53
C PRO A 14 -10.84 -0.67 -10.55
N ASP A 15 -11.69 0.32 -10.29
CA ASP A 15 -11.36 1.75 -10.23
C ASP A 15 -11.39 2.32 -8.80
N LYS A 16 -11.72 1.45 -7.84
CA LYS A 16 -11.86 1.76 -6.42
C LYS A 16 -11.10 0.74 -5.59
N PHE A 17 -10.49 1.24 -4.53
CA PHE A 17 -9.68 0.43 -3.63
C PHE A 17 -9.94 0.85 -2.19
N GLN A 18 -10.13 -0.11 -1.31
CA GLN A 18 -10.21 0.12 0.12
C GLN A 18 -9.36 -0.92 0.85
N ARG A 19 -8.46 -0.46 1.71
CA ARG A 19 -7.72 -1.30 2.65
C ARG A 19 -8.15 -0.94 4.06
N SER A 20 -8.57 -1.93 4.83
CA SER A 20 -8.91 -1.77 6.24
C SER A 20 -7.96 -2.60 7.07
N GLU A 21 -7.42 -1.99 8.12
CA GLU A 21 -6.50 -2.63 9.04
C GLU A 21 -7.04 -2.45 10.46
N SER A 22 -7.03 -3.53 11.25
CA SER A 22 -7.47 -3.50 12.64
C SER A 22 -6.26 -3.68 13.54
N TRP A 23 -6.02 -2.74 14.44
CA TRP A 23 -4.93 -2.79 15.40
C TRP A 23 -5.47 -2.78 16.82
N LEU A 24 -4.84 -3.55 17.71
CA LEU A 24 -5.10 -3.47 19.14
C LEU A 24 -4.35 -2.28 19.72
N VAL A 25 -5.09 -1.25 20.13
CA VAL A 25 -4.49 -0.09 20.79
C VAL A 25 -4.42 -0.35 22.29
N GLY A 26 -3.20 -0.60 22.76
CA GLY A 26 -2.75 -0.57 24.16
C GLY A 26 -3.70 -1.18 25.21
N GLY A 27 -3.51 -2.46 25.57
CA GLY A 27 -3.94 -3.09 26.84
C GLY A 27 -5.43 -3.12 27.21
N LEU A 28 -6.26 -2.28 26.59
CA LEU A 28 -7.66 -2.01 26.96
C LEU A 28 -8.66 -2.71 26.02
N GLY A 29 -8.20 -3.68 25.22
CA GLY A 29 -9.06 -4.54 24.39
C GLY A 29 -9.83 -3.83 23.27
N SER A 30 -9.57 -2.54 23.00
CA SER A 30 -10.27 -1.79 21.96
C SER A 30 -9.55 -1.95 20.61
N ASN A 31 -10.25 -2.55 19.65
CA ASN A 31 -9.82 -2.63 18.26
C ASN A 31 -10.04 -1.27 17.57
N VAL A 32 -8.98 -0.69 17.02
CA VAL A 32 -9.07 0.46 16.12
C VAL A 32 -8.95 -0.04 14.69
N ILE A 33 -10.00 0.19 13.90
CA ILE A 33 -10.01 -0.07 12.47
C ILE A 33 -9.67 1.23 11.76
N MET A 34 -8.57 1.24 11.02
CA MET A 34 -8.22 2.31 10.08
C MET A 34 -8.53 1.82 8.66
N SER A 35 -9.33 2.57 7.91
CA SER A 35 -9.57 2.29 6.49
C SER A 35 -9.02 3.40 5.60
N ARG A 36 -8.28 3.03 4.57
CA ARG A 36 -7.78 3.91 3.52
C ARG A 36 -8.54 3.60 2.24
N THR A 37 -9.18 4.60 1.66
CA THR A 37 -10.00 4.43 0.45
C THR A 37 -9.50 5.33 -0.68
N LEU A 38 -9.40 4.76 -1.89
CA LEU A 38 -9.19 5.44 -3.16
C LEU A 38 -10.43 5.22 -4.01
N SER A 39 -11.03 6.31 -4.51
CA SER A 39 -12.18 6.28 -5.40
C SER A 39 -11.94 7.26 -6.54
N GLY A 40 -11.54 6.74 -7.71
CA GLY A 40 -11.12 7.57 -8.83
C GLY A 40 -9.98 8.52 -8.46
N GLY A 41 -10.22 9.83 -8.53
CA GLY A 41 -9.24 10.89 -8.25
C GLY A 41 -9.05 11.22 -6.77
N GLU A 42 -9.87 10.67 -5.87
CA GLU A 42 -9.92 11.09 -4.47
C GLU A 42 -9.45 9.99 -3.52
N SER A 43 -8.83 10.40 -2.41
CA SER A 43 -8.42 9.49 -1.35
C SER A 43 -8.72 10.04 0.04
N TRP A 44 -9.10 9.17 0.98
CA TRP A 44 -9.31 9.53 2.39
C TRP A 44 -8.98 8.37 3.33
N THR A 45 -8.88 8.71 4.62
CA THR A 45 -8.69 7.75 5.71
C THR A 45 -9.81 7.91 6.73
N ASP A 46 -10.47 6.81 7.11
CA ASP A 46 -11.44 6.74 8.21
C ASP A 46 -10.84 5.95 9.38
N ASN A 47 -11.24 6.28 10.61
CA ASN A 47 -10.80 5.60 11.84
C ASN A 47 -12.01 5.27 12.73
N SER A 48 -12.07 4.05 13.27
CA SER A 48 -13.14 3.60 14.17
C SER A 48 -12.90 3.90 15.66
N ALA A 49 -11.85 4.65 16.01
CA ALA A 49 -11.52 4.95 17.41
C ALA A 49 -12.65 5.76 18.08
N PRO A 50 -13.09 5.39 19.31
CA PRO A 50 -14.10 6.15 20.03
C PRO A 50 -13.53 7.51 20.44
N SER A 51 -14.17 8.58 19.95
CA SER A 51 -13.89 10.00 20.24
C SER A 51 -12.49 10.52 19.90
N GLY A 52 -12.42 11.30 18.82
CA GLY A 52 -11.22 11.98 18.37
C GLY A 52 -10.32 11.01 17.62
N GLY A 53 -10.06 11.27 16.34
CA GLY A 53 -9.12 10.48 15.57
C GLY A 53 -7.77 10.36 16.29
N ILE A 54 -6.83 9.64 15.68
CA ILE A 54 -5.42 9.85 16.00
C ILE A 54 -5.11 11.30 15.61
N ILE A 55 -5.44 12.23 16.50
CA ILE A 55 -4.84 13.54 16.58
C ILE A 55 -3.42 13.15 16.88
N PHE A 56 -2.54 13.25 15.89
CA PHE A 56 -1.17 13.61 16.19
C PHE A 56 -1.31 14.85 17.06
N MET A 57 -1.29 14.68 18.39
CA MET A 57 -1.25 15.78 19.33
C MET A 57 0.13 16.40 19.11
N ARG A 58 0.21 17.22 18.07
CA ARG A 58 1.29 18.17 17.87
C ARG A 58 1.03 19.26 18.89
N ASP A 59 1.45 18.99 20.12
CA ASP A 59 1.43 20.00 21.15
C ASP A 59 2.51 21.05 20.87
N GLY A 60 2.08 22.31 20.87
CA GLY A 60 2.93 23.49 20.70
C GLY A 60 2.93 24.08 19.28
N GLN A 61 2.34 25.28 19.19
CA GLN A 61 2.57 26.35 18.20
C GLN A 61 3.35 25.93 16.95
N ALA A 62 2.72 25.17 16.08
CA ALA A 62 3.16 25.19 14.71
C ALA A 62 1.94 25.54 13.87
N GLU A 63 2.18 26.47 12.94
CA GLU A 63 1.13 27.04 12.09
C GLU A 63 0.31 25.91 11.50
N LYS A 64 -1.02 26.07 11.53
CA LYS A 64 -1.91 25.19 10.78
C LYS A 64 -1.42 25.21 9.33
N PRO A 65 -1.28 24.05 8.68
CA PRO A 65 -0.81 24.03 7.31
C PRO A 65 -1.67 24.96 6.45
N THR A 66 -1.03 25.75 5.58
CA THR A 66 -1.77 26.63 4.65
C THR A 66 -2.66 25.79 3.74
N LYS A 67 -3.66 26.41 3.10
CA LYS A 67 -4.52 25.70 2.13
C LYS A 67 -3.70 25.00 1.03
N GLU A 68 -2.69 25.69 0.52
CA GLU A 68 -1.76 25.12 -0.48
C GLU A 68 -0.96 23.93 0.07
N GLN A 69 -0.49 24.01 1.33
CA GLN A 69 0.19 22.89 1.97
C GLN A 69 -0.75 21.69 2.17
N MET A 70 -2.01 21.93 2.56
CA MET A 70 -3.03 20.89 2.68
C MET A 70 -3.31 20.21 1.34
N GLU A 71 -3.48 20.99 0.26
CA GLU A 71 -3.69 20.47 -1.09
C GLU A 71 -2.48 19.65 -1.58
N GLN A 72 -1.26 20.10 -1.31
CA GLN A 72 -0.05 19.35 -1.63
C GLN A 72 0.05 18.04 -0.84
N MET A 73 -0.29 18.03 0.45
CA MET A 73 -0.33 16.82 1.25
C MET A 73 -1.38 15.84 0.73
N GLN A 74 -2.58 16.33 0.40
CA GLN A 74 -3.64 15.50 -0.16
C GLN A 74 -3.23 14.90 -1.51
N LYS A 75 -2.64 15.69 -2.41
CA LYS A 75 -2.13 15.20 -3.70
C LYS A 75 -1.05 14.13 -3.53
N ARG A 76 -0.13 14.31 -2.57
CA ARG A 76 0.89 13.31 -2.25
C ARG A 76 0.26 12.02 -1.71
N GLN A 77 -0.72 12.14 -0.80
CA GLN A 77 -1.43 10.99 -0.25
C GLN A 77 -2.17 10.20 -1.34
N THR A 78 -2.91 10.89 -2.21
CA THR A 78 -3.60 10.25 -3.34
C THR A 78 -2.63 9.57 -4.28
N GLY A 79 -1.50 10.21 -4.61
CA GLY A 79 -0.45 9.61 -5.45
C GLY A 79 0.14 8.34 -4.83
N GLN A 80 0.42 8.35 -3.52
CA GLN A 80 0.91 7.17 -2.79
C GLN A 80 -0.11 6.03 -2.79
N MET A 81 -1.39 6.33 -2.58
CA MET A 81 -2.45 5.32 -2.60
C MET A 81 -2.68 4.74 -3.99
N ARG A 82 -2.59 5.55 -5.04
CA ARG A 82 -2.63 5.08 -6.43
C ARG A 82 -1.47 4.14 -6.74
N ALA A 83 -0.25 4.50 -6.31
CA ALA A 83 0.92 3.65 -6.47
C ALA A 83 0.78 2.33 -5.69
N GLU A 84 0.29 2.37 -4.45
CA GLU A 84 0.00 1.17 -3.66
C GLU A 84 -1.02 0.27 -4.36
N PHE A 85 -2.15 0.83 -4.80
CA PHE A 85 -3.18 0.07 -5.50
C PHE A 85 -2.68 -0.55 -6.81
N ALA A 86 -1.91 0.20 -7.60
CA ALA A 86 -1.29 -0.31 -8.82
C ALA A 86 -0.38 -1.52 -8.55
N ARG A 87 0.42 -1.50 -7.47
CA ARG A 87 1.27 -2.64 -7.09
C ARG A 87 0.45 -3.89 -6.75
N TYR A 88 -0.64 -3.76 -6.00
CA TYR A 88 -1.51 -4.92 -5.72
C TYR A 88 -2.19 -5.44 -6.97
N MET A 89 -2.66 -4.56 -7.85
CA MET A 89 -3.25 -4.95 -9.13
C MET A 89 -2.25 -5.71 -10.01
N LEU A 90 -1.01 -5.23 -10.10
CA LEU A 90 0.05 -5.86 -10.87
C LEU A 90 0.33 -7.28 -10.37
N VAL A 91 0.32 -7.49 -9.06
CA VAL A 91 0.59 -8.80 -8.47
C VAL A 91 -0.61 -9.72 -8.59
N LEU A 92 -1.81 -9.24 -8.29
CA LEU A 92 -2.98 -10.11 -8.24
C LEU A 92 -3.55 -10.43 -9.63
N LEU A 93 -3.48 -9.48 -10.56
CA LEU A 93 -4.15 -9.56 -11.87
C LEU A 93 -3.21 -9.36 -13.06
N LEU A 94 -1.89 -9.15 -12.85
CA LEU A 94 -0.93 -8.83 -13.91
C LEU A 94 -1.36 -7.64 -14.77
N ASN A 95 -2.05 -6.69 -14.16
CA ASN A 95 -2.59 -5.51 -14.83
C ASN A 95 -2.50 -4.30 -13.89
N ALA A 96 -2.55 -3.10 -14.43
CA ALA A 96 -2.61 -1.86 -13.66
C ALA A 96 -3.93 -1.14 -13.93
N PRO A 97 -4.35 -0.22 -13.06
CA PRO A 97 -5.52 0.61 -13.35
C PRO A 97 -5.34 1.33 -14.70
N ASN A 98 -6.38 1.30 -15.55
CA ASN A 98 -6.33 1.86 -16.90
C ASN A 98 -5.95 3.35 -16.91
N ASP A 99 -6.36 4.11 -15.88
CA ASP A 99 -6.05 5.53 -15.75
C ASP A 99 -4.61 5.82 -15.29
N PHE A 100 -3.85 4.79 -14.94
CA PHE A 100 -2.48 4.91 -14.43
C PHE A 100 -1.41 4.80 -15.53
N ASN A 101 -1.81 4.41 -16.76
CA ASN A 101 -0.96 4.36 -17.97
C ASN A 101 0.41 3.71 -17.73
N VAL A 102 0.42 2.53 -17.10
CA VAL A 102 1.66 1.80 -16.85
C VAL A 102 2.23 1.25 -18.16
N GLN A 103 3.49 1.55 -18.40
CA GLN A 103 4.30 0.99 -19.49
C GLN A 103 5.13 -0.18 -18.96
N TYR A 104 5.21 -1.23 -19.76
CA TYR A 104 5.95 -2.45 -19.43
C TYR A 104 7.12 -2.65 -20.37
N ASN A 105 8.28 -2.97 -19.82
CA ASN A 105 9.46 -3.31 -20.57
C ASN A 105 10.04 -4.64 -20.07
N TYR A 106 10.33 -5.56 -21.00
CA TYR A 106 11.01 -6.80 -20.64
C TYR A 106 12.48 -6.49 -20.31
N ALA A 107 12.87 -6.79 -19.08
CA ALA A 107 14.21 -6.51 -18.55
C ALA A 107 15.15 -7.72 -18.62
N GLY A 108 14.67 -8.87 -19.13
CA GLY A 108 15.43 -10.10 -19.28
C GLY A 108 15.01 -11.17 -18.28
N GLU A 109 15.94 -12.08 -17.99
CA GLU A 109 15.73 -13.20 -17.08
C GLU A 109 16.58 -13.02 -15.82
N ALA A 110 16.03 -13.42 -14.67
CA ALA A 110 16.74 -13.55 -13.41
C ALA A 110 16.81 -15.03 -13.01
N VAL A 111 17.94 -15.43 -12.44
CA VAL A 111 18.15 -16.77 -11.88
C VAL A 111 18.45 -16.61 -10.40
N ALA A 112 17.71 -17.33 -9.56
CA ALA A 112 17.91 -17.41 -8.12
C ALA A 112 17.87 -18.89 -7.67
N GLU A 113 18.22 -19.15 -6.41
CA GLU A 113 18.23 -20.51 -5.87
C GLU A 113 16.86 -21.19 -5.93
N ASP A 114 15.78 -20.42 -5.86
CA ASP A 114 14.38 -20.83 -5.88
C ASP A 114 13.78 -20.92 -7.30
N GLY A 115 14.55 -20.57 -8.35
CA GLY A 115 14.15 -20.80 -9.74
C GLY A 115 14.57 -19.72 -10.73
N ARG A 116 13.91 -19.72 -11.89
CA ARG A 116 14.10 -18.74 -12.96
C ARG A 116 12.88 -17.84 -13.08
N ALA A 117 13.12 -16.55 -13.33
CA ALA A 117 12.07 -15.56 -13.48
C ALA A 117 12.26 -14.72 -14.75
N ASP A 118 11.17 -14.44 -15.43
CA ASP A 118 11.08 -13.33 -16.37
C ASP A 118 10.93 -12.02 -15.58
N VAL A 119 11.71 -11.01 -15.96
CA VAL A 119 11.75 -9.71 -15.29
C VAL A 119 11.07 -8.67 -16.17
N ILE A 120 10.10 -7.97 -15.60
CA ILE A 120 9.34 -6.91 -16.28
C ILE A 120 9.47 -5.63 -15.45
N ASP A 121 10.03 -4.59 -16.07
CA ASP A 121 10.01 -3.24 -15.51
C ASP A 121 8.67 -2.58 -15.85
N ALA A 122 8.00 -2.05 -14.83
CA ALA A 122 6.74 -1.33 -14.93
C ALA A 122 6.96 0.13 -14.50
N SER A 123 6.61 1.08 -15.35
CA SER A 123 6.73 2.52 -15.06
C SER A 123 5.44 3.25 -15.37
N GLY A 124 5.09 4.27 -14.59
CA GLY A 124 3.81 4.97 -14.74
C GLY A 124 3.85 6.41 -14.23
N ALA A 125 2.67 7.00 -14.09
CA ALA A 125 2.52 8.39 -13.65
C ALA A 125 3.15 8.64 -12.25
N ALA A 126 3.45 9.91 -11.99
CA ALA A 126 3.95 10.38 -10.68
C ALA A 126 5.20 9.66 -10.16
N GLY A 127 6.09 9.23 -11.06
CA GLY A 127 7.34 8.56 -10.71
C GLY A 127 7.14 7.11 -10.26
N PHE A 128 5.98 6.51 -10.56
CA PHE A 128 5.77 5.09 -10.31
C PHE A 128 6.77 4.25 -11.08
N ALA A 129 7.51 3.41 -10.37
CA ALA A 129 8.40 2.42 -10.92
C ALA A 129 8.38 1.17 -10.04
N ALA A 130 8.23 0.01 -10.66
CA ALA A 130 8.31 -1.28 -10.00
C ALA A 130 8.95 -2.31 -10.95
N ARG A 131 9.55 -3.33 -10.38
CA ARG A 131 10.09 -4.47 -11.12
C ARG A 131 9.37 -5.73 -10.67
N LEU A 132 8.72 -6.38 -11.62
CA LEU A 132 7.95 -7.61 -11.42
C LEU A 132 8.77 -8.81 -11.89
N PHE A 133 8.85 -9.82 -11.03
CA PHE A 133 9.51 -11.09 -11.32
C PHE A 133 8.44 -12.16 -11.43
N LEU A 134 8.32 -12.78 -12.59
CA LEU A 134 7.35 -13.84 -12.88
C LEU A 134 8.09 -15.16 -13.01
N ASN A 135 7.63 -16.20 -12.33
CA ASN A 135 8.18 -17.54 -12.49
C ASN A 135 8.12 -17.95 -13.97
N LYS A 136 9.24 -18.42 -14.52
CA LYS A 136 9.34 -18.70 -15.97
C LYS A 136 8.44 -19.85 -16.44
N GLU A 137 8.13 -20.79 -15.56
CA GLU A 137 7.34 -21.98 -15.91
C GLU A 137 5.86 -21.78 -15.63
N THR A 138 5.52 -21.14 -14.51
CA THR A 138 4.12 -20.96 -14.08
C THR A 138 3.54 -19.60 -14.43
N HIS A 139 4.40 -18.63 -14.79
CA HIS A 139 4.07 -17.21 -14.99
C HIS A 139 3.42 -16.53 -13.77
N LEU A 140 3.50 -17.16 -12.60
CA LEU A 140 3.01 -16.59 -11.35
C LEU A 140 3.99 -15.52 -10.84
N PRO A 141 3.50 -14.41 -10.27
CA PRO A 141 4.35 -13.46 -9.56
C PRO A 141 5.16 -14.15 -8.46
N LEU A 142 6.46 -13.90 -8.43
CA LEU A 142 7.35 -14.34 -7.35
C LEU A 142 7.71 -13.18 -6.44
N MET A 143 8.03 -12.04 -7.05
CA MET A 143 8.48 -10.86 -6.34
C MET A 143 8.10 -9.58 -7.08
N LEU A 144 7.86 -8.53 -6.33
CA LEU A 144 7.76 -7.16 -6.82
C LEU A 144 8.73 -6.29 -6.01
N SER A 145 9.64 -5.58 -6.68
CA SER A 145 10.50 -4.58 -6.02
C SER A 145 10.17 -3.17 -6.48
N TYR A 146 10.31 -2.21 -5.57
CA TYR A 146 10.07 -0.78 -5.86
C TYR A 146 10.81 0.10 -4.85
N ARG A 147 10.98 1.38 -5.19
CA ARG A 147 11.50 2.37 -4.25
C ARG A 147 10.37 3.24 -3.72
N ALA A 148 10.37 3.48 -2.42
CA ALA A 148 9.40 4.36 -1.78
C ALA A 148 10.01 5.01 -0.53
N PRO A 149 9.42 6.13 -0.06
CA PRO A 149 9.78 6.71 1.23
C PRO A 149 9.73 5.66 2.34
N LYS A 150 10.77 5.61 3.16
CA LYS A 150 10.86 4.74 4.33
C LYS A 150 9.64 4.97 5.23
N MET A 151 8.76 3.97 5.30
CA MET A 151 7.62 3.94 6.20
C MET A 151 8.13 4.04 7.62
N ARG A 152 7.87 5.17 8.26
CA ARG A 152 8.11 5.31 9.70
C ARG A 152 6.97 4.62 10.41
N MET A 153 7.22 3.40 10.86
CA MET A 153 6.38 2.78 11.87
C MET A 153 6.38 3.73 13.06
N MET A 154 5.28 4.47 13.26
CA MET A 154 5.06 5.06 14.56
C MET A 154 4.81 3.88 15.48
N THR A 155 5.88 3.39 16.10
CA THR A 155 5.77 2.68 17.35
C THR A 155 5.08 3.68 18.27
N VAL A 156 3.76 3.58 18.38
CA VAL A 156 3.03 4.07 19.53
C VAL A 156 3.57 3.20 20.65
N SER A 157 4.75 3.58 21.14
CA SER A 157 5.38 2.94 22.27
C SER A 157 4.30 2.89 23.33
N ARG A 158 4.08 1.68 23.83
CA ARG A 158 3.15 1.33 24.91
C ARG A 158 3.41 2.12 26.21
N SER A 159 4.22 3.18 26.19
CA SER A 159 4.60 4.03 27.30
C SER A 159 3.80 5.32 27.45
N ILE A 160 3.07 5.80 26.42
CA ILE A 160 2.27 7.04 26.56
C ILE A 160 0.93 6.76 27.26
N GLY A 161 0.53 5.49 27.36
CA GLY A 161 -0.78 5.12 27.86
C GLY A 161 -0.98 5.25 29.36
N HIS A 162 0.00 4.93 30.22
CA HIS A 162 -0.32 4.68 31.64
C HIS A 162 0.68 5.13 32.71
N GLN A 163 1.85 5.73 32.41
CA GLN A 163 2.75 6.24 33.47
C GLN A 163 3.93 7.14 33.03
N GLY A 164 3.92 7.70 31.82
CA GLY A 164 5.00 8.58 31.37
C GLY A 164 4.72 10.04 31.69
N GLY A 165 5.39 10.62 32.70
CA GLY A 165 5.36 12.07 32.95
C GLY A 165 5.84 12.89 31.74
N ALA A 166 5.74 14.22 31.81
CA ALA A 166 6.09 15.15 30.73
C ALA A 166 7.47 14.88 30.08
N ASP A 167 8.41 14.30 30.83
CA ASP A 167 9.74 13.91 30.36
C ASP A 167 9.72 12.75 29.35
N ALA A 168 8.82 11.77 29.48
CA ALA A 168 8.70 10.66 28.54
C ALA A 168 8.12 11.13 27.18
N VAL A 169 7.22 12.11 27.22
CA VAL A 169 6.67 12.77 26.02
C VAL A 169 7.76 13.61 25.35
N LYS A 170 8.58 14.32 26.13
CA LYS A 170 9.69 15.11 25.63
C LYS A 170 10.78 14.24 25.00
N GLU A 171 11.14 13.12 25.63
CA GLU A 171 12.13 12.17 25.08
C GLU A 171 11.65 11.53 23.77
N ALA A 172 10.35 11.17 23.67
CA ALA A 172 9.77 10.66 22.43
C ALA A 172 9.80 11.71 21.31
N ARG A 173 9.52 12.98 21.64
CA ARG A 173 9.60 14.12 20.71
C ARG A 173 11.04 14.40 20.27
N ASP A 174 12.00 14.34 21.18
CA ASP A 174 13.42 14.55 20.90
C ASP A 174 14.01 13.43 20.04
N LYS A 175 13.59 12.16 20.25
CA LYS A 175 13.95 11.06 19.36
C LYS A 175 13.35 11.23 17.96
N MET A 176 12.06 11.56 17.88
CA MET A 176 11.38 11.77 16.58
C MET A 176 11.97 12.96 15.80
N SER A 177 12.41 14.03 16.48
CA SER A 177 13.07 15.18 15.83
C SER A 177 14.50 14.86 15.39
N LYS A 178 15.28 14.09 16.17
CA LYS A 178 16.63 13.64 15.78
C LYS A 178 16.63 12.66 14.61
N GLU A 179 15.61 11.80 14.51
CA GLU A 179 15.44 10.84 13.41
C GLU A 179 14.81 11.47 12.15
N THR A 180 14.43 12.75 12.20
CA THR A 180 13.91 13.46 11.04
C THR A 180 15.08 14.14 10.29
N PRO A 181 15.37 13.75 9.04
CA PRO A 181 16.44 14.39 8.28
C PRO A 181 16.14 15.89 8.10
N PRO A 182 17.15 16.77 8.24
CA PRO A 182 16.98 18.21 8.14
C PRO A 182 16.56 18.70 6.74
N SER A 183 16.59 17.83 5.72
CA SER A 183 16.35 18.19 4.32
C SER A 183 14.87 18.11 3.88
N GLY A 184 13.96 17.62 4.72
CA GLY A 184 12.54 17.45 4.36
C GLY A 184 12.29 16.45 3.22
N LYS A 185 13.33 15.79 2.69
CA LYS A 185 13.21 14.68 1.74
C LYS A 185 13.21 13.38 2.54
N ALA A 186 12.10 12.65 2.49
CA ALA A 186 12.04 11.32 3.05
C ALA A 186 13.07 10.43 2.33
N GLU A 187 13.84 9.67 3.10
CA GLU A 187 14.78 8.68 2.57
C GLU A 187 13.98 7.64 1.77
N GLU A 188 14.35 7.41 0.51
CA GLU A 188 13.76 6.35 -0.30
C GLU A 188 14.58 5.07 -0.17
N VAL A 189 13.89 4.01 0.24
CA VAL A 189 14.46 2.68 0.44
C VAL A 189 13.87 1.71 -0.58
N GLU A 190 14.58 0.61 -0.82
CA GLU A 190 14.04 -0.47 -1.64
C GLU A 190 13.12 -1.33 -0.79
N TYR A 191 11.91 -1.54 -1.30
CA TYR A 191 10.95 -2.50 -0.81
C TYR A 191 10.92 -3.69 -1.76
N GLN A 192 10.87 -4.89 -1.18
CA GLN A 192 10.62 -6.12 -1.92
C GLN A 192 9.41 -6.82 -1.30
N MET A 193 8.47 -7.22 -2.14
CA MET A 193 7.34 -8.04 -1.75
C MET A 193 7.49 -9.40 -2.42
N ARG A 194 7.49 -10.48 -1.65
CA ARG A 194 7.49 -11.86 -2.16
C ARG A 194 6.11 -12.49 -2.01
N PHE A 195 5.76 -13.34 -2.97
CA PHE A 195 4.46 -13.96 -3.07
C PHE A 195 4.61 -15.48 -3.08
N GLU A 196 3.99 -16.13 -2.13
CA GLU A 196 4.15 -17.55 -1.87
C GLU A 196 2.79 -18.21 -1.60
N ASP A 197 2.79 -19.54 -1.52
CA ASP A 197 1.63 -20.34 -1.18
C ASP A 197 0.43 -20.04 -2.11
N TYR A 198 0.67 -20.18 -3.41
CA TYR A 198 -0.36 -20.01 -4.42
C TYR A 198 -1.40 -21.12 -4.32
N ARG A 199 -2.65 -20.73 -4.08
CA ARG A 199 -3.78 -21.67 -4.00
C ARG A 199 -4.88 -21.26 -4.98
N LYS A 200 -5.67 -22.25 -5.38
CA LYS A 200 -6.81 -22.05 -6.28
C LYS A 200 -7.96 -21.38 -5.51
N VAL A 201 -8.41 -20.23 -6.00
CA VAL A 201 -9.58 -19.50 -5.52
C VAL A 201 -10.51 -19.31 -6.72
N GLY A 202 -11.61 -20.06 -6.77
CA GLY A 202 -12.44 -20.12 -7.97
C GLY A 202 -11.64 -20.62 -9.18
N SER A 203 -11.47 -19.75 -10.18
CA SER A 203 -10.67 -20.01 -11.40
C SER A 203 -9.26 -19.39 -11.36
N LEU A 204 -8.90 -18.66 -10.30
CA LEU A 204 -7.62 -17.97 -10.18
C LEU A 204 -6.66 -18.71 -9.25
N LEU A 205 -5.35 -18.55 -9.49
CA LEU A 205 -4.30 -18.91 -8.53
C LEU A 205 -3.84 -17.63 -7.83
N LEU A 206 -4.02 -17.55 -6.51
CA LEU A 206 -3.71 -16.35 -5.73
C LEU A 206 -2.75 -16.69 -4.57
N PRO A 207 -1.81 -15.80 -4.23
CA PRO A 207 -0.84 -16.05 -3.16
C PRO A 207 -1.52 -16.00 -1.79
N HIS A 208 -1.29 -16.96 -0.91
CA HIS A 208 -1.83 -16.92 0.46
C HIS A 208 -0.82 -16.43 1.48
N ARG A 209 0.42 -16.20 1.06
CA ARG A 209 1.48 -15.62 1.88
C ARG A 209 2.19 -14.51 1.13
N ILE A 210 2.29 -13.34 1.77
CA ILE A 210 3.02 -12.20 1.25
C ILE A 210 4.01 -11.75 2.31
N THR A 211 5.30 -11.70 1.97
CA THR A 211 6.32 -11.11 2.84
C THR A 211 6.79 -9.80 2.23
N GLN A 212 7.01 -8.80 3.07
CA GLN A 212 7.60 -7.53 2.68
C GLN A 212 8.92 -7.34 3.43
N SER A 213 9.95 -7.00 2.69
CA SER A 213 11.24 -6.58 3.23
C SER A 213 11.58 -5.16 2.80
N MET A 214 12.36 -4.49 3.66
CA MET A 214 12.90 -3.16 3.45
C MET A 214 14.41 -3.24 3.57
N ASN A 215 15.14 -2.86 2.52
CA ASN A 215 16.60 -3.04 2.44
C ASN A 215 17.07 -4.48 2.75
N GLY A 216 16.27 -5.47 2.35
CA GLY A 216 16.57 -6.89 2.58
C GLY A 216 16.16 -7.44 3.96
N GLU A 217 15.75 -6.59 4.89
CA GLU A 217 15.25 -7.02 6.20
C GLU A 217 13.74 -7.21 6.17
N LEU A 218 13.24 -8.39 6.56
CA LEU A 218 11.81 -8.67 6.66
C LEU A 218 11.16 -7.74 7.68
N ASN A 219 10.15 -6.98 7.25
CA ASN A 219 9.43 -6.02 8.12
C ASN A 219 7.95 -6.35 8.29
N GLU A 220 7.31 -7.01 7.31
CA GLU A 220 5.91 -7.45 7.42
C GLU A 220 5.72 -8.84 6.80
N GLU A 221 4.79 -9.60 7.36
CA GLU A 221 4.30 -10.86 6.80
C GLU A 221 2.78 -10.87 6.88
N TRP A 222 2.13 -11.19 5.78
CA TRP A 222 0.68 -11.33 5.67
C TRP A 222 0.33 -12.77 5.35
N GLU A 223 -0.51 -13.36 6.20
CA GLU A 223 -1.21 -14.61 5.91
C GLU A 223 -2.63 -14.27 5.44
N ILE A 224 -2.94 -14.61 4.19
CA ILE A 224 -4.25 -14.34 3.61
C ILE A 224 -5.14 -15.56 3.85
N THR A 225 -6.13 -15.37 4.71
CA THR A 225 -7.03 -16.46 5.14
C THR A 225 -8.15 -16.74 4.14
N SER A 226 -8.57 -15.73 3.38
CA SER A 226 -9.67 -15.88 2.44
C SER A 226 -9.59 -14.85 1.31
N TYR A 227 -10.16 -15.24 0.18
CA TYR A 227 -10.39 -14.38 -0.98
C TYR A 227 -11.87 -14.48 -1.37
N GLU A 228 -12.50 -13.33 -1.57
CA GLU A 228 -13.83 -13.25 -2.15
C GLU A 228 -13.74 -12.54 -3.50
N ILE A 229 -14.17 -13.22 -4.56
CA ILE A 229 -14.09 -12.72 -5.94
C ILE A 229 -15.47 -12.22 -6.34
N ASN A 230 -15.53 -11.02 -6.91
CA ASN A 230 -16.77 -10.34 -7.31
C ASN A 230 -17.86 -10.29 -6.20
N PRO A 231 -17.50 -9.88 -4.97
CA PRO A 231 -18.49 -9.70 -3.91
C PRO A 231 -19.50 -8.60 -4.28
N GLN A 232 -20.69 -8.68 -3.70
CA GLN A 232 -21.69 -7.64 -3.81
C GLN A 232 -21.41 -6.52 -2.81
N PHE A 233 -21.33 -5.28 -3.29
CA PHE A 233 -21.15 -4.11 -2.45
C PHE A 233 -22.38 -3.21 -2.47
N LYS A 234 -22.67 -2.55 -1.34
CA LYS A 234 -23.60 -1.43 -1.33
C LYS A 234 -23.00 -0.25 -2.11
N ALA A 235 -23.85 0.53 -2.79
CA ALA A 235 -23.42 1.65 -3.64
C ALA A 235 -22.64 2.74 -2.88
N ASP A 236 -22.85 2.84 -1.58
CA ASP A 236 -22.23 3.81 -0.66
C ASP A 236 -20.90 3.33 -0.06
N LYS A 237 -20.47 2.08 -0.33
CA LYS A 237 -19.26 1.47 0.28
C LYS A 237 -17.98 2.30 0.08
N PHE A 238 -17.87 2.96 -1.07
CA PHE A 238 -16.73 3.78 -1.47
C PHE A 238 -17.08 5.28 -1.54
N GLN A 239 -18.03 5.72 -0.72
CA GLN A 239 -18.33 7.13 -0.53
C GLN A 239 -17.76 7.59 0.81
N LYS A 240 -17.30 8.84 0.84
CA LYS A 240 -16.84 9.47 2.07
C LYS A 240 -18.02 9.63 3.03
N LYS A 241 -17.84 9.20 4.28
CA LYS A 241 -18.85 9.32 5.34
C LYS A 241 -18.78 10.66 6.06
#